data_AF-A0A947PVT8-F1
#
_entry.id   AF-A0A947PVT8-F1
#
_cell.length_a   1.000
_cell.length_b   1.000
_cell.length_c   1.000
_cell.angle_alpha   90.00
_cell.angle_beta   90.00
_cell.angle_gamma   90.00
#
_symmetry.space_group_name_H-M   'P 1'
#
loop_
_entity.id
_entity.type
_entity.pdbx_description
1 polymer ?
#
loop_
_entity_poly.entity_id
_entity_poly.type
_entity_poly.pdbx_seq_one_letter_code
_entity_poly.pdbx_strand_id
1 'polypeptide(L)'
;MNAIDLLAARALQISAGGHFDAENTEAVPSPCISVCRMSADRSHCEGCFRSLDEIRIWSRADSHLRRGIWQQLLDRAGIVLSANTTERADP
;
A
#
# COMPACT_ATOMS: atom_id res chain seq x y z
N MET A 1 -16.90 -3.62 -7.56
CA MET A 1 -15.55 -3.54 -6.98
C MET A 1 -14.77 -2.52 -7.79
N ASN A 2 -14.44 -1.39 -7.19
CA ASN A 2 -13.68 -0.31 -7.83
C ASN A 2 -12.18 -0.40 -7.44
N ALA A 3 -11.35 0.52 -7.93
CA ALA A 3 -9.91 0.53 -7.63
C ALA A 3 -9.60 0.74 -6.15
N ILE A 4 -10.40 1.56 -5.45
CA ILE A 4 -10.26 1.81 -4.00
C ILE A 4 -10.54 0.53 -3.21
N ASP A 5 -11.63 -0.18 -3.53
CA ASP A 5 -11.98 -1.46 -2.88
C ASP A 5 -10.85 -2.49 -3.04
N LEU A 6 -10.30 -2.59 -4.26
CA LEU A 6 -9.19 -3.51 -4.58
C LEU A 6 -7.89 -3.11 -3.87
N LEU A 7 -7.59 -1.81 -3.79
CA LEU A 7 -6.43 -1.31 -3.06
C LEU A 7 -6.57 -1.57 -1.56
N ALA A 8 -7.76 -1.34 -0.98
CA ALA A 8 -8.05 -1.61 0.42
C ALA A 8 -7.88 -3.10 0.74
N ALA A 9 -8.44 -3.99 -0.08
CA ALA A 9 -8.26 -5.42 0.06
C ALA A 9 -6.78 -5.82 0.00
N ARG A 10 -6.01 -5.23 -0.94
CA ARG A 10 -4.57 -5.48 -1.07
C ARG A 10 -3.80 -5.01 0.17
N ALA A 11 -4.15 -3.84 0.71
CA ALA A 11 -3.55 -3.28 1.91
C ALA A 11 -3.79 -4.17 3.14
N LEU A 12 -5.02 -4.68 3.31
CA LEU A 12 -5.37 -5.61 4.38
C LEU A 12 -4.54 -6.90 4.29
N GLN A 13 -4.43 -7.50 3.11
CA GLN A 13 -3.61 -8.70 2.89
C GLN A 13 -2.14 -8.49 3.27
N ILE A 14 -1.57 -7.35 2.90
CA ILE A 14 -0.18 -7.00 3.20
C ILE A 14 0.01 -6.75 4.70
N SER A 15 -0.96 -6.09 5.34
CA SER A 15 -0.95 -5.88 6.79
C SER A 15 -1.03 -7.20 7.56
N ALA A 16 -1.85 -8.15 7.09
CA ALA A 16 -1.99 -9.47 7.71
C ALA A 16 -0.70 -10.30 7.61
N GLY A 17 0.16 -10.01 6.62
CA GLY A 17 1.51 -10.55 6.51
C GLY A 17 2.57 -9.83 7.35
N GLY A 18 2.19 -8.83 8.16
CA GLY A 18 3.11 -8.07 9.03
C GLY A 18 4.07 -7.14 8.28
N HIS A 19 3.85 -6.87 6.99
CA HIS A 19 4.77 -6.04 6.19
C HIS A 19 4.72 -4.54 6.53
N PHE A 20 3.67 -4.11 7.24
CA PHE A 20 3.58 -2.73 7.75
C PHE A 20 4.19 -2.58 9.15
N ASP A 21 4.63 -3.67 9.79
CA ASP A 21 5.30 -3.60 11.08
C ASP A 21 6.68 -2.94 10.93
N ALA A 22 7.03 -2.07 11.89
CA ALA A 22 8.30 -1.33 11.85
C ALA A 22 9.52 -2.26 11.89
N GLU A 23 9.42 -3.33 12.69
CA GLU A 23 10.48 -4.33 12.90
C GLU A 23 10.64 -5.31 11.73
N ASN A 24 9.67 -5.38 10.81
CA ASN A 24 9.75 -6.29 9.66
C ASN A 24 10.70 -5.73 8.60
N THR A 25 11.86 -6.38 8.43
CA THR A 25 12.90 -5.96 7.47
C THR A 25 12.66 -6.47 6.05
N GLU A 26 11.67 -7.33 5.82
CA GLU A 26 11.34 -7.82 4.50
C GLU A 26 10.81 -6.69 3.60
N ALA A 27 11.03 -6.85 2.30
CA ALA A 27 10.61 -5.87 1.32
C ALA A 27 9.08 -5.81 1.24
N VAL A 28 8.48 -4.65 1.57
CA VAL A 28 7.02 -4.47 1.53
C VAL A 28 6.50 -4.77 0.11
N PRO A 29 5.46 -5.60 -0.04
CA PRO A 29 4.87 -5.91 -1.34
C PRO A 29 4.26 -4.69 -2.04
N SER A 30 4.19 -4.77 -3.38
CA SER A 30 3.66 -3.70 -4.22
C SER A 30 2.14 -3.48 -4.02
N PRO A 31 1.68 -2.20 -4.06
CA PRO A 31 0.26 -1.83 -4.06
C PRO A 31 -0.43 -2.05 -5.41
N CYS A 32 0.29 -2.51 -6.43
CA CYS A 32 -0.26 -2.69 -7.76
C CYS A 32 -1.38 -3.74 -7.78
N ILE A 33 -2.55 -3.35 -8.29
CA ILE A 33 -3.71 -4.21 -8.54
C ILE A 33 -3.87 -4.55 -10.03
N SER A 34 -2.77 -4.48 -10.79
CA SER A 34 -2.73 -4.70 -12.26
C SER A 34 -3.60 -3.73 -13.08
N VAL A 35 -3.95 -2.59 -12.48
CA VAL A 35 -4.55 -1.44 -13.18
C VAL A 35 -3.48 -0.36 -13.33
N CYS A 36 -2.99 -0.16 -14.55
CA CYS A 36 -2.01 0.87 -14.87
C CYS A 36 -2.64 1.92 -15.77
N ARG A 37 -3.21 2.95 -15.15
CA ARG A 37 -3.79 4.12 -15.82
C ARG A 37 -3.41 5.35 -15.01
N MET A 38 -2.74 6.31 -15.64
CA MET A 38 -2.46 7.58 -14.98
C MET A 38 -3.72 8.44 -15.00
N SER A 39 -3.92 9.23 -13.95
CA SER A 39 -4.90 10.30 -13.90
C SER A 39 -4.69 11.28 -15.05
N ALA A 40 -5.73 12.03 -15.41
CA ALA A 40 -5.67 13.00 -16.52
C ALA A 40 -4.57 14.05 -16.34
N ASP A 41 -4.31 14.48 -15.11
CA ASP A 41 -3.24 15.40 -14.72
C ASP A 41 -1.88 14.72 -14.49
N ARG A 42 -1.81 13.39 -14.62
CA ARG A 42 -0.62 12.54 -14.38
C ARG A 42 -0.06 12.64 -12.96
N SER A 43 -0.85 13.08 -11.99
CA SER A 43 -0.42 13.16 -10.58
C SER A 43 -0.27 11.77 -9.94
N HIS A 44 -1.10 10.80 -10.32
CA HIS A 44 -1.07 9.45 -9.75
C HIS A 44 -1.64 8.38 -10.69
N CYS A 45 -1.39 7.12 -10.36
CA CYS A 45 -2.04 5.96 -10.97
C CYS A 45 -3.44 5.77 -10.38
N GLU A 46 -4.48 5.69 -11.20
CA GLU A 46 -5.87 5.47 -10.74
C GLU A 46 -6.10 4.09 -10.12
N GLY A 47 -5.18 3.14 -10.33
CA GLY A 47 -5.24 1.80 -9.74
C GLY A 47 -4.56 1.69 -8.38
N CYS A 48 -3.30 2.13 -8.30
CA CYS A 48 -2.47 1.96 -7.09
C CYS A 48 -2.13 3.27 -6.38
N PHE A 49 -2.64 4.40 -6.87
CA PHE A 49 -2.50 5.75 -6.32
C PHE A 49 -1.06 6.28 -6.23
N ARG A 50 -0.07 5.54 -6.77
CA ARG A 50 1.32 5.98 -6.83
C ARG A 50 1.52 7.03 -7.91
N SER A 51 2.30 8.05 -7.62
CA SER A 51 2.89 8.95 -8.60
C SER A 51 3.91 8.23 -9.49
N LEU A 52 4.28 8.87 -10.60
CA LEU A 52 5.32 8.35 -11.50
C LEU A 52 6.68 8.20 -10.82
N ASP A 53 7.03 9.09 -9.89
CA ASP A 53 8.32 9.02 -9.19
C ASP A 53 8.35 7.85 -8.21
N GLU A 54 7.27 7.63 -7.46
CA GLU A 54 7.11 6.47 -6.59
C GLU A 54 7.14 5.15 -7.39
N ILE A 55 6.56 5.13 -8.59
CA ILE A 55 6.64 3.97 -9.50
C ILE A 55 8.10 3.71 -9.93
N ARG A 56 8.85 4.76 -10.30
CA ARG A 56 10.25 4.64 -10.76
C ARG A 56 11.19 4.16 -9.66
N ILE A 57 11.04 4.67 -8.45
CA ILE A 57 11.96 4.36 -7.35
C ILE A 57 11.63 3.05 -6.64
N TRP A 58 10.42 2.49 -6.83
CA TRP A 58 9.91 1.35 -6.05
C TRP A 58 10.88 0.16 -5.94
N SER A 59 11.49 -0.27 -7.04
CA SER A 59 12.41 -1.41 -7.05
C SER A 59 13.69 -1.17 -6.23
N ARG A 60 14.04 0.10 -6.00
CA ARG A 60 15.21 0.55 -5.23
C ARG A 60 14.86 1.03 -3.83
N ALA A 61 13.58 1.22 -3.53
CA ALA A 61 13.11 1.66 -2.22
C ALA A 61 13.27 0.55 -1.18
N ASP A 62 13.81 0.92 -0.02
CA ASP A 62 13.86 0.06 1.17
C ASP A 62 12.47 -0.08 1.82
N SER A 63 12.36 -0.96 2.82
CA SER A 63 11.09 -1.23 3.49
C SER A 63 10.52 0.00 4.19
N HIS A 64 11.36 0.87 4.74
CA HIS A 64 10.91 2.11 5.38
C HIS A 64 10.25 3.05 4.38
N LEU A 65 10.91 3.33 3.26
CA LEU A 65 10.38 4.16 2.18
C LEU A 65 9.12 3.53 1.58
N ARG A 66 9.09 2.21 1.38
CA ARG A 66 7.89 1.54 0.86
C ARG A 66 6.69 1.66 1.80
N ARG A 67 6.88 1.56 3.13
CA ARG A 67 5.82 1.81 4.12
C ARG A 67 5.34 3.27 4.05
N GLY A 68 6.27 4.22 3.96
CA GLY A 68 5.94 5.65 3.80
C GLY A 68 5.15 5.93 2.53
N ILE A 69 5.53 5.31 1.40
CA ILE A 69 4.75 5.36 0.16
C ILE A 69 3.36 4.83 0.42
N TRP A 70 3.21 3.60 0.95
CA TRP A 70 1.91 3.00 1.27
C TRP A 70 0.99 3.93 2.08
N GLN A 71 1.50 4.60 3.11
CA GLN A 71 0.73 5.57 3.89
C GLN A 71 0.20 6.71 3.01
N GLN A 72 1.04 7.29 2.14
CA GLN A 72 0.62 8.36 1.22
C GLN A 72 -0.40 7.89 0.17
N LEU A 73 -0.36 6.61 -0.23
CA LEU A 73 -1.35 6.05 -1.17
C LEU A 73 -2.72 5.90 -0.53
N LEU A 74 -2.73 5.39 0.70
CA LEU A 74 -3.96 5.18 1.47
C LEU A 74 -4.62 6.51 1.81
N ASP A 75 -3.82 7.52 2.18
CA ASP A 75 -4.31 8.89 2.40
C ASP A 75 -4.95 9.48 1.14
N ARG A 76 -4.25 9.42 -0.01
CA ARG A 76 -4.79 9.83 -1.32
C ARG A 76 -6.07 9.09 -1.71
N ALA A 77 -6.18 7.81 -1.34
CA ALA A 77 -7.35 6.98 -1.62
C ALA A 77 -8.47 7.11 -0.56
N GLY A 78 -8.25 7.86 0.53
CA GLY A 78 -9.19 7.97 1.65
C GLY A 78 -9.40 6.67 2.44
N ILE A 79 -8.41 5.78 2.45
CA ILE A 79 -8.48 4.48 3.13
C ILE A 79 -7.83 4.60 4.52
N VAL A 80 -8.61 4.30 5.56
CA VAL A 80 -8.09 4.14 6.92
C VAL A 80 -7.93 2.65 7.21
N LEU A 81 -6.69 2.20 7.43
CA LEU A 81 -6.44 0.87 7.94
C LEU A 81 -6.57 0.90 9.46
N SER A 82 -7.58 0.24 10.01
CA SER A 82 -7.53 -0.15 11.42
C SER A 82 -6.50 -1.27 11.54
N ALA A 83 -5.41 -0.99 12.23
CA ALA A 83 -4.54 -2.04 12.75
C ALA A 83 -5.38 -2.85 13.74
N ASN A 84 -5.89 -4.00 13.31
CA ASN A 84 -6.47 -4.94 14.27
C ASN A 84 -5.33 -5.37 15.19
N THR A 85 -5.35 -4.84 16.42
CA THR A 85 -4.73 -5.47 17.58
C THR A 85 -5.12 -6.93 17.52
N THR A 86 -4.16 -7.78 17.16
CA THR A 86 -4.33 -9.22 17.28
C THR A 86 -4.39 -9.49 18.78
N GLU A 87 -5.60 -9.51 19.31
CA GLU A 87 -5.94 -10.21 20.54
C GLU A 87 -5.69 -11.69 20.23
N ARG A 88 -4.42 -12.09 20.37
CA ARG A 88 -3.98 -13.48 20.47
C ARG A 88 -4.47 -13.97 21.83
N ALA A 89 -5.76 -14.25 21.94
CA ALA A 89 -6.35 -14.97 23.06
C ALA A 89 -6.31 -16.46 22.72
N ASP A 90 -5.41 -17.18 23.38
CA ASP A 90 -5.41 -18.64 23.57
C ASP A 90 -4.84 -18.87 24.98
N PRO A 91 -5.45 -19.71 25.82
CA PRO A 91 -5.50 -21.17 25.59
C PRO A 91 -6.89 -21.83 25.63
#